data_AF-A0A1J1JJP3-F1
#
_entry.id   AF-A0A1J1JJP3-F1
#
_cell.length_a   1.000
_cell.length_b   1.000
_cell.length_c   1.000
_cell.angle_alpha   90.00
_cell.angle_beta   90.00
_cell.angle_gamma   90.00
#
_symmetry.space_group_name_H-M   'P 1'
#
loop_
_entity.id
_entity.type
_entity.pdbx_description
1 polymer ?
#
loop_
_entity_poly.entity_id
_entity_poly.type
_entity_poly.pdbx_seq_one_letter_code
_entity_poly.pdbx_strand_id
1 'polypeptide(L)' 'MMPYVNLLPGAITEMVASIADNHCLTQADRYGLMAAILDDSLPEEERMCVDRVLRSLLRGKIAIVN' A
#
# COMPACT_ATOMS: atom_id res chain seq x y z
N MET A 1 -8.70 -13.18 -17.13
CA MET A 1 -7.69 -13.59 -16.14
C MET A 1 -6.80 -12.39 -15.91
N MET A 2 -6.92 -11.71 -14.77
CA MET A 2 -5.95 -10.66 -14.43
C MET A 2 -4.60 -11.34 -14.19
N PRO A 3 -3.49 -10.78 -14.69
CA PRO A 3 -2.17 -11.32 -14.37
C PRO A 3 -2.02 -11.40 -12.85
N TYR A 4 -1.44 -12.48 -12.36
CA TYR A 4 -1.08 -12.63 -10.95
C TYR A 4 -0.06 -11.54 -10.61
N VAL A 5 -0.53 -10.45 -10.00
CA VAL A 5 0.34 -9.38 -9.49
C VAL A 5 0.82 -9.83 -8.13
N ASN A 6 2.02 -10.41 -8.09
CA ASN A 6 2.64 -10.81 -6.83
C ASN A 6 3.39 -9.60 -6.24
N LEU A 7 3.13 -9.32 -4.97
CA LEU A 7 3.92 -8.36 -4.21
C LEU A 7 5.36 -8.87 -4.05
N LEU A 8 6.32 -7.96 -4.12
CA LEU A 8 7.68 -8.28 -3.68
C LEU A 8 7.66 -8.47 -2.15
N PRO A 9 8.42 -9.44 -1.61
CA PRO A 9 8.54 -9.61 -0.17
C PRO A 9 8.94 -8.30 0.51
N GLY A 10 8.18 -7.86 1.52
CA GLY A 10 8.44 -6.62 2.25
C GLY A 10 8.01 -5.33 1.56
N ALA A 11 7.41 -5.39 0.36
CA ALA A 11 6.99 -4.20 -0.39
C ALA A 11 6.03 -3.29 0.40
N ILE A 12 5.11 -3.87 1.17
CA ILE A 12 4.17 -3.09 1.99
C ILE A 12 4.91 -2.35 3.12
N THR A 13 5.88 -3.01 3.76
CA THR A 13 6.67 -2.39 4.83
C THR A 13 7.51 -1.24 4.29
N GLU A 14 8.18 -1.44 3.14
CA GLU A 14 8.96 -0.39 2.47
C GLU A 14 8.09 0.80 2.08
N MET A 15 6.92 0.54 1.48
CA MET A 15 5.95 1.58 1.14
C MET A 15 5.48 2.35 2.38
N VAL A 16 5.17 1.67 3.49
CA VAL A 16 4.77 2.33 4.74
C VAL A 16 5.90 3.21 5.29
N ALA A 17 7.14 2.76 5.24
CA ALA A 17 8.30 3.55 5.64
C ALA A 17 8.44 4.81 4.78
N SER A 18 8.34 4.67 3.44
CA SER A 18 8.38 5.80 2.52
C SER A 18 7.25 6.81 2.77
N ILE A 19 6.02 6.35 3.02
CA ILE A 19 4.88 7.20 3.34
C ILE A 19 5.07 7.94 4.67
N ALA A 20 5.71 7.29 5.66
CA ALA A 20 5.98 7.91 6.95
C ALA A 20 6.92 9.11 6.82
N ASP A 21 7.89 9.04 5.92
CA ASP A 21 8.87 10.11 5.68
C ASP A 21 8.34 11.19 4.73
N ASN A 22 7.64 10.79 3.66
CA ASN A 22 7.26 11.70 2.57
C ASN A 22 5.82 12.21 2.65
N HIS A 23 4.98 11.58 3.48
CA HIS A 23 3.55 11.89 3.61
C HIS A 23 2.77 11.91 2.29
N CYS A 24 3.22 11.12 1.30
CA CYS A 24 2.56 11.02 0.00
C CYS A 24 2.51 9.58 -0.53
N LEU A 25 1.57 9.34 -1.43
CA LEU A 25 1.43 8.11 -2.22
C LEU A 25 1.73 8.43 -3.68
N THR A 26 2.72 7.75 -4.25
CA THR A 26 3.05 7.82 -5.66
C THR A 26 2.10 6.97 -6.50
N GLN A 27 2.20 7.06 -7.83
CA GLN A 27 1.51 6.13 -8.72
C GLN A 27 1.91 4.66 -8.48
N ALA A 28 3.18 4.39 -8.20
CA ALA A 28 3.66 3.04 -7.91
C ALA A 28 3.04 2.48 -6.62
N ASP A 29 3.00 3.28 -5.55
CA ASP A 29 2.42 2.87 -4.26
C ASP A 29 0.94 2.53 -4.39
N ARG A 30 0.19 3.27 -5.20
CA ARG A 30 -1.24 2.99 -5.44
C ARG A 30 -1.46 1.67 -6.16
N TYR A 31 -0.61 1.32 -7.14
CA TYR A 31 -0.70 0.01 -7.77
C TYR A 31 -0.21 -1.11 -6.85
N GLY A 32 0.78 -0.85 -5.99
CA GLY A 32 1.18 -1.76 -4.92
C GLY A 32 0.04 -2.03 -3.94
N LEU A 33 -0.66 -0.99 -3.49
CA LEU A 33 -1.86 -1.10 -2.65
C LEU A 33 -2.97 -1.86 -3.36
N MET A 34 -3.21 -1.58 -4.65
CA MET A 34 -4.20 -2.33 -5.43
C MET A 34 -3.87 -3.82 -5.48
N ALA A 35 -2.60 -4.18 -5.71
CA ALA A 35 -2.16 -5.56 -5.68
C ALA A 35 -2.38 -6.20 -4.30
N ALA A 36 -2.00 -5.50 -3.23
CA ALA A 36 -2.17 -5.97 -1.86
C ALA A 36 -3.64 -6.17 -1.46
N ILE A 37 -4.54 -5.27 -1.89
CA ILE A 37 -5.98 -5.37 -1.61
C ILE A 37 -6.60 -6.58 -2.31
N LEU A 38 -6.08 -6.95 -3.48
CA LEU A 38 -6.59 -8.06 -4.27
C LEU A 38 -5.92 -9.41 -3.93
N ASP A 39 -4.95 -9.41 -3.01
CA ASP A 39 -4.25 -10.61 -2.58
C ASP A 39 -4.92 -11.23 -1.34
N ASP A 40 -5.71 -12.28 -1.56
CA ASP A 40 -6.38 -13.03 -0.48
C ASP A 40 -5.38 -13.82 0.39
N SER A 41 -4.14 -14.02 -0.06
CA SER A 41 -3.10 -14.74 0.67
C SER A 41 -2.25 -13.85 1.58
N LEU A 42 -2.51 -12.54 1.60
CA LEU A 42 -1.75 -11.56 2.37
C LEU A 42 -1.84 -11.85 3.88
N PRO A 43 -0.70 -11.89 4.60
CA PRO A 43 -0.70 -12.03 6.06
C PRO A 43 -1.50 -10.92 6.76
N GLU A 44 -2.11 -11.24 7.91
CA GLU A 44 -2.93 -10.29 8.67
C GLU A 44 -2.16 -9.01 9.04
N GLU A 45 -0.88 -9.13 9.43
CA GLU A 45 -0.04 -7.98 9.77
C GLU A 45 0.16 -7.02 8.59
N GLU A 46 0.36 -7.58 7.40
CA GLU A 46 0.49 -6.81 6.16
C GLU A 46 -0.85 -6.16 5.75
N ARG A 47 -1.96 -6.89 5.92
CA ARG A 47 -3.31 -6.35 5.73
C ARG A 47 -3.60 -5.18 6.67
N MET A 48 -3.20 -5.27 7.94
CA MET A 48 -3.32 -4.18 8.90
C MET A 48 -2.49 -2.94 8.49
N CYS A 49 -1.34 -3.13 7.87
CA CYS A 49 -0.55 -2.03 7.30
C CYS A 49 -1.29 -1.33 6.15
N VAL A 50 -1.88 -2.09 5.23
CA VAL A 50 -2.71 -1.56 4.13
C VAL A 50 -3.87 -0.71 4.70
N ASP A 51 -4.60 -1.24 5.67
CA ASP A 51 -5.71 -0.52 6.31
C ASP A 51 -5.28 0.80 6.97
N ARG A 52 -4.10 0.82 7.59
CA ARG A 52 -3.52 2.03 8.19
C ARG A 52 -3.20 3.09 7.14
N VAL A 53 -2.65 2.69 6.00
CA VAL A 53 -2.36 3.58 4.88
C VAL A 53 -3.65 4.15 4.31
N LEU A 54 -4.64 3.30 4.00
CA LEU A 54 -5.95 3.72 3.49
C LEU A 54 -6.66 4.68 4.46
N ARG A 55 -6.65 4.38 5.76
CA ARG A 55 -7.24 5.25 6.77
C ARG A 55 -6.54 6.60 6.87
N SER A 56 -5.22 6.63 6.73
CA SER A 56 -4.43 7.87 6.77
C SER A 56 -4.68 8.72 5.53
N LEU A 57 -4.81 8.11 4.35
CA LEU A 57 -5.24 8.76 3.11
C LEU A 57 -6.65 9.35 3.25
N LEU A 58 -7.63 8.56 3.71
CA LEU A 58 -9.02 9.01 3.89
C LEU A 58 -9.16 10.16 4.90
N ARG A 59 -8.23 10.28 5.85
CA ARG A 59 -8.17 11.38 6.83
C ARG A 59 -7.40 12.61 6.31
N GLY A 60 -6.93 12.59 5.07
CA GLY A 60 -6.15 13.68 4.48
C GLY A 60 -4.74 13.83 5.08
N LYS A 61 -4.23 12.81 5.78
CA LYS A 61 -2.87 12.83 6.35
C LYS A 61 -1.78 12.50 5.33
N ILE A 62 -2.17 11.92 4.21
CA ILE A 62 -1.29 11.52 3.11
C ILE A 62 -1.85 12.15 1.83
N ALA A 63 -0.99 12.81 1.05
CA ALA A 63 -1.35 13.35 -0.24
C ALA A 63 -1.14 12.31 -1.36
N ILE A 64 -1.91 12.38 -2.44
CA ILE A 64 -1.60 11.61 -3.66
C ILE A 64 -0.76 12.52 -4.55
N VAL A 65 0.36 11.99 -5.03
CA VAL A 65 1.25 12.66 -5.97
C VAL A 65 1.37 11.83 -7.26
N ASN A 66 1.67 12.51 -8.36
CA ASN A 66 1.88 11.86 -9.65
C ASN A 66 3.29 11.31 -9.76
#